data_AF-A0A7U9WTJ2-F1
#
_entry.id   AF-A0A7U9WTJ2-F1
#
_cell.length_a   1.000
_cell.length_b   1.000
_cell.length_c   1.000
_cell.angle_alpha   90.00
_cell.angle_beta   90.00
_cell.angle_gamma   90.00
#
_symmetry.space_group_name_H-M   'P 1'
#
loop_
_entity.id
_entity.type
_entity.pdbx_description
1 polymer ?
#
loop_
_entity_poly.entity_id
_entity_poly.type
_entity_poly.pdbx_seq_one_letter_code
_entity_poly.pdbx_strand_id
1 'polypeptide(L)' 'MPYSRRSGIIMEKPILSPDFTVDDIHKLREYNYYLTKDMEPQERRGYYYERGRAFLKEMEERKLQKV' A
#
# COMPACT_ATOMS: atom_id res chain seq x y z
N MET A 1 -7.70 17.94 10.68
CA MET A 1 -8.87 17.30 10.06
C MET A 1 -9.13 15.97 10.76
N PRO A 2 -10.26 15.76 11.45
CA PRO A 2 -10.48 14.57 12.23
C PRO A 2 -11.43 13.63 11.49
N TYR A 3 -10.92 12.70 10.69
CA TYR A 3 -11.78 11.63 10.17
C TYR A 3 -11.79 10.46 11.16
N SER A 4 -12.77 10.58 12.07
CA SER A 4 -13.65 9.51 12.56
C SER A 4 -13.03 8.15 12.90
N ARG A 5 -12.94 7.87 14.21
CA ARG A 5 -13.04 6.50 14.74
C ARG A 5 -14.38 5.89 14.30
N ARG A 6 -14.38 5.11 13.21
CA ARG A 6 -15.45 4.14 12.94
C ARG A 6 -14.84 2.79 12.62
N SER A 7 -15.34 1.82 13.38
CA SER A 7 -15.27 0.39 13.13
C SER A 7 -15.47 0.09 11.63
N GLY A 8 -14.61 -0.75 11.04
CA GLY A 8 -14.83 -1.36 9.73
C GLY A 8 -14.74 -0.48 8.48
N ILE A 9 -13.86 0.53 8.43
CA ILE A 9 -13.63 1.29 7.20
C ILE A 9 -12.74 0.45 6.27
N ILE A 10 -13.34 -0.15 5.24
CA ILE A 10 -12.60 -0.56 4.04
C ILE A 10 -12.14 0.75 3.39
N MET A 11 -10.89 1.15 3.63
CA MET A 11 -10.31 2.28 2.91
C MET A 11 -10.21 1.89 1.44
N GLU A 12 -10.81 2.70 0.56
CA GLU A 12 -10.69 2.50 -0.88
C GLU A 12 -9.25 2.79 -1.33
N LYS A 13 -8.82 2.11 -2.40
CA LYS A 13 -7.50 2.32 -2.98
C LYS A 13 -7.38 3.78 -3.44
N PRO A 14 -6.34 4.52 -3.01
CA PRO A 14 -6.24 5.94 -3.32
C PRO A 14 -6.04 6.16 -4.82
N ILE A 15 -6.74 7.15 -5.36
CA ILE A 15 -6.51 7.68 -6.71
C ILE A 15 -5.27 8.57 -6.64
N LEU A 16 -4.21 8.16 -7.35
CA LEU A 16 -2.95 8.88 -7.41
C LEU A 16 -2.92 9.77 -8.65
N SER A 17 -2.33 10.95 -8.50
CA SER A 17 -2.05 11.82 -9.64
C SER A 17 -1.11 11.15 -10.64
N PRO A 18 -1.29 11.36 -11.97
CA PRO A 18 -0.28 11.02 -12.97
C PRO A 18 1.05 11.72 -12.72
N ASP A 19 1.01 12.98 -12.30
CA ASP A 19 2.15 13.73 -11.80
C ASP A 19 2.26 13.49 -10.31
N PHE A 20 3.02 12.46 -9.92
CA PHE A 20 3.10 12.01 -8.53
C PHE A 20 3.55 13.14 -7.59
N THR A 21 2.70 13.52 -6.64
CA THR A 21 2.90 14.65 -5.73
C THR A 21 3.17 14.21 -4.29
N VAL A 22 3.54 15.18 -3.44
CA VAL A 22 3.66 14.97 -1.99
C VAL A 22 2.33 14.52 -1.37
N ASP A 23 1.19 15.02 -1.87
CA ASP A 23 -0.14 14.61 -1.40
C ASP A 23 -0.42 13.14 -1.70
N ASP A 24 0.08 12.61 -2.82
CA ASP A 24 -0.04 11.19 -3.16
C ASP A 24 0.74 10.30 -2.19
N ILE A 25 1.89 10.76 -1.70
CA ILE A 25 2.64 10.08 -0.62
C ILE A 25 1.79 10.03 0.65
N HIS A 26 1.14 11.14 1.02
CA HIS A 26 0.29 11.20 2.20
C HIS A 26 -0.91 10.25 2.09
N LYS A 27 -1.61 10.25 0.95
CA LYS A 27 -2.72 9.32 0.67
C LYS A 27 -2.30 7.86 0.78
N LEU A 28 -1.13 7.50 0.23
CA LEU A 28 -0.60 6.13 0.31
C LEU A 28 -0.25 5.72 1.73
N ARG A 29 0.38 6.62 2.51
CA ARG A 29 0.71 6.37 3.91
C ARG A 29 -0.54 6.16 4.75
N GLU A 30 -1.56 6.99 4.56
CA GLU A 30 -2.84 6.88 5.26
C GLU A 30 -3.54 5.56 4.93
N TYR A 31 -3.65 5.24 3.63
CA TYR A 31 -4.21 3.97 3.17
C TYR A 31 -3.49 2.76 3.78
N ASN A 32 -2.16 2.74 3.74
CA ASN A 32 -1.36 1.64 4.31
C ASN A 32 -1.50 1.55 5.84
N TYR A 33 -1.59 2.68 6.53
CA TYR A 33 -1.85 2.70 7.97
C TYR A 33 -3.17 2.03 8.29
N TYR A 34 -4.27 2.45 7.64
CA TYR A 34 -5.58 1.86 7.91
C TYR A 34 -5.71 0.39 7.50
N LEU A 35 -4.98 -0.04 6.47
CA LEU A 35 -4.93 -1.45 6.09
C LEU A 35 -4.23 -2.34 7.12
N THR A 36 -3.25 -1.81 7.85
CA THR A 36 -2.36 -2.60 8.71
C THR A 36 -2.46 -2.27 10.19
N LYS A 37 -3.25 -1.24 10.57
CA LYS A 37 -3.34 -0.72 11.95
C LYS A 37 -3.86 -1.76 12.95
N ASP A 38 -4.72 -2.67 12.50
CA ASP A 38 -5.37 -3.68 13.34
C ASP A 38 -4.67 -5.05 13.22
N MET A 39 -3.59 -5.14 12.44
CA MET A 39 -2.80 -6.38 12.29
C MET A 39 -1.80 -6.53 13.43
N GLU A 40 -1.55 -7.76 13.86
CA GLU A 40 -0.48 -8.04 14.79
C GLU A 40 0.90 -7.73 14.16
N PRO A 41 1.92 -7.35 14.95
CA PRO A 41 3.23 -6.98 14.41
C PRO A 41 3.90 -8.06 13.56
N GLN A 42 3.63 -9.34 13.80
CA GLN A 42 4.13 -10.44 12.97
C GLN A 42 3.40 -10.53 11.64
N GLU A 43 2.06 -10.45 11.66
CA GLU A 43 1.22 -10.44 10.46
C GLU A 43 1.54 -9.25 9.57
N ARG A 44 1.67 -8.06 10.16
CA ARG A 44 2.07 -6.83 9.43
C ARG A 44 3.43 -6.97 8.76
N ARG A 45 4.39 -7.65 9.41
CA ARG A 45 5.71 -7.93 8.80
C ARG A 45 5.59 -8.89 7.62
N GLY A 46 4.83 -9.98 7.78
CA GLY A 46 4.54 -10.94 6.72
C GLY A 46 3.88 -10.26 5.51
N TYR A 47 2.87 -9.43 5.78
CA TYR A 47 2.14 -8.66 4.78
C TYR A 47 3.06 -7.82 3.87
N TYR A 48 3.99 -7.07 4.46
CA TYR A 48 4.93 -6.26 3.67
C TYR A 48 5.97 -7.12 2.95
N TYR A 49 6.44 -8.20 3.57
CA TYR A 49 7.42 -9.11 2.97
C TYR A 49 6.87 -9.78 1.71
N GLU A 50 5.69 -10.39 1.78
CA GLU A 50 5.08 -11.11 0.67
C GLU A 50 4.78 -10.19 -0.51
N ARG A 51 4.22 -9.00 -0.24
CA ARG A 51 3.93 -8.02 -1.29
C ARG A 51 5.18 -7.46 -1.93
N GLY A 52 6.23 -7.21 -1.15
CA GLY A 52 7.53 -6.81 -1.67
C GLY A 52 8.12 -7.87 -2.61
N ARG A 53 8.06 -9.14 -2.22
CA ARG A 53 8.53 -10.27 -3.05
C ARG A 53 7.71 -10.41 -4.34
N ALA A 54 6.39 -10.27 -4.27
CA ALA A 54 5.52 -10.34 -5.44
C ALA A 54 5.84 -9.23 -6.45
N PHE A 55 6.01 -7.98 -5.97
CA PHE A 55 6.37 -6.86 -6.83
C PHE A 55 7.75 -7.02 -7.47
N LEU A 56 8.75 -7.48 -6.71
CA LEU A 56 10.09 -7.73 -7.25
C LEU A 56 10.07 -8.79 -8.36
N LYS A 57 9.30 -9.87 -8.17
CA LYS A 57 9.12 -10.92 -9.19
C LYS A 57 8.49 -10.35 -10.47
N GLU A 58 7.42 -9.56 -10.34
CA GLU A 58 6.77 -8.91 -11.49
C GLU A 58 7.72 -7.96 -12.24
N MET A 59 8.55 -7.20 -11.50
CA MET A 59 9.55 -6.33 -12.10
C MET A 59 10.64 -7.10 -12.86
N GLU A 60 11.06 -8.25 -12.35
CA GLU A 60 12.02 -9.13 -13.01
C GLU A 60 11.44 -9.74 -14.30
N GLU A 61 10.21 -10.25 -14.26
CA GLU A 61 9.48 -10.75 -15.42
C GLU A 61 9.32 -9.69 -16.52
N ARG A 62 8.94 -8.46 -16.13
CA ARG A 62 8.83 -7.32 -17.06
C ARG A 62 10.17 -6.92 -17.69
N LYS A 63 11.29 -7.12 -17.00
CA LYS A 63 12.63 -6.90 -17.57
C LYS A 63 12.98 -7.97 -18.60
N LEU A 64 12.62 -9.23 -18.35
CA LEU A 64 12.88 -10.37 -19.24
C LEU A 64 12.03 -10.32 -20.52
N GLN A 65 10.80 -9.81 -20.43
CA GLN A 65 9.90 -9.64 -21.60
C GLN A 65 10.26 -8.48 -22.52
N LYS A 66 11.22 -7.61 -22.14
CA LYS A 66 11.70 -6.51 -22.97
C LYS A 66 12.80 -6.92 -23.97
N VAL A 67 13.04 -8.22 -24.14
CA VAL A 67 13.97 -8.80 -25.14
C VAL A 67 13.25 -9.00 -26.47
#